data_AF-A0A0A7ECG2-F1
#
_entry.id   AF-A0A0A7ECG2-F1
#
_cell.length_a   1.000
_cell.length_b   1.000
_cell.length_c   1.000
_cell.angle_alpha   90.00
_cell.angle_beta   90.00
_cell.angle_gamma   90.00
#
_symmetry.space_group_name_H-M   'P 1'
#
loop_
_entity.id
_entity.type
_entity.pdbx_description
1 polymer ?
#
loop_
_entity_poly.entity_id
_entity_poly.type
_entity_poly.pdbx_seq_one_letter_code
_entity_poly.pdbx_strand_id
1 'polypeptide(L)'
;MKKLLTSPSKMPLSEVEANIYQNILKLIPDVSLNLMAVKVSNHPEDFAGWCYELIDIVSKRVNFDLLEPNQLPILKKIQQQLEAGIGISQIKTLRIAPWPVVFDSIQQNKERIVLDEQIALLKHIESIRETSLVDMIEEDKLAFAGKHTAKHDPNIYQFDVEWFASTKTAKALHNVIATSCTDLNDALSHIPLEGEITFENYMDFVHGYITAFAAVDNEKATLAPATRLLAMRRPDFFTPVTAASLDILCQAFGLVRLNNQDFGRYWHDIVMAIHKQPWFIATTPEAEEEQALWQYKALVPCWFAYYSDDAKENSNYYKALHKPKRASSEKSSGRKRGKESAEALVDRALAAEDMPQHIKNMRDSIVKEVAAGRSVDETITLMRTIFG
;
A
#
# COMPACT_ATOMS: atom_id res chain seq x y z
N MET A 1 -25.40 -20.70 -4.04
CA MET A 1 -25.39 -19.26 -4.38
C MET A 1 -26.62 -18.49 -3.89
N LYS A 2 -27.83 -18.69 -4.43
CA LYS A 2 -29.04 -17.89 -4.07
C LYS A 2 -29.25 -17.69 -2.56
N LYS A 3 -29.16 -18.76 -1.76
CA LYS A 3 -29.28 -18.70 -0.29
C LYS A 3 -28.28 -17.73 0.34
N LEU A 4 -27.02 -17.76 -0.10
CA LEU A 4 -25.95 -16.87 0.36
C LEU A 4 -26.25 -15.42 -0.01
N LEU A 5 -26.62 -15.14 -1.26
CA LEU A 5 -26.91 -13.77 -1.69
C LEU A 5 -28.08 -13.14 -0.95
N THR A 6 -29.03 -13.95 -0.47
CA THR A 6 -30.20 -13.46 0.27
C THR A 6 -30.02 -13.49 1.79
N SER A 7 -28.96 -14.08 2.35
CA SER A 7 -28.85 -14.26 3.80
C SER A 7 -28.74 -12.95 4.58
N PRO A 8 -28.06 -11.88 4.10
CA PRO A 8 -27.95 -10.64 4.87
C PRO A 8 -29.28 -9.95 5.16
N SER A 9 -30.35 -10.18 4.37
CA SER A 9 -31.66 -9.58 4.65
C SER A 9 -32.32 -10.09 5.94
N LYS A 10 -31.80 -11.18 6.52
CA LYS A 10 -32.25 -11.74 7.80
C LYS A 10 -31.31 -11.45 8.96
N MET A 11 -30.18 -10.79 8.69
CA MET A 11 -29.17 -10.44 9.70
C MET A 11 -29.49 -9.08 10.33
N PRO A 12 -29.05 -8.82 11.57
CA PRO A 12 -29.17 -7.50 12.20
C PRO A 12 -28.12 -6.52 11.62
N LEU A 13 -28.36 -6.03 10.39
CA LEU A 13 -27.46 -5.09 9.73
C LEU A 13 -27.63 -3.67 10.28
N SER A 14 -26.52 -2.96 10.47
CA SER A 14 -26.55 -1.50 10.60
C SER A 14 -26.87 -0.82 9.28
N GLU A 15 -27.19 0.47 9.31
CA GLU A 15 -27.50 1.25 8.11
C GLU A 15 -26.37 1.21 7.07
N VAL A 16 -25.12 1.29 7.52
CA VAL A 16 -23.94 1.18 6.65
C VAL A 16 -23.83 -0.21 6.00
N GLU A 17 -23.97 -1.28 6.80
CA GLU A 17 -23.91 -2.66 6.29
C GLU A 17 -25.05 -2.96 5.32
N ALA A 18 -26.26 -2.45 5.61
CA ALA A 18 -27.41 -2.54 4.72
C ALA A 18 -27.15 -1.80 3.39
N ASN A 19 -26.55 -0.61 3.43
CA ASN A 19 -26.19 0.14 2.22
C ASN A 19 -25.16 -0.62 1.36
N ILE A 20 -24.12 -1.18 1.99
CA ILE A 20 -23.11 -2.01 1.29
C ILE A 20 -23.77 -3.23 0.65
N TYR A 21 -24.61 -3.95 1.40
CA TYR A 21 -25.35 -5.09 0.90
C TYR A 21 -26.22 -4.73 -0.32
N GLN A 22 -27.00 -3.64 -0.24
CA GLN A 22 -27.81 -3.18 -1.37
C GLN A 22 -26.97 -2.77 -2.59
N ASN A 23 -25.82 -2.14 -2.37
CA ASN A 23 -24.91 -1.77 -3.46
C ASN A 23 -24.30 -3.00 -4.14
N ILE A 24 -23.98 -4.05 -3.39
CA ILE A 24 -23.52 -5.32 -3.95
C ILE A 24 -24.65 -5.98 -4.76
N LEU A 25 -25.87 -6.04 -4.21
CA LEU A 25 -27.02 -6.64 -4.91
C LEU A 25 -27.34 -5.98 -6.25
N LYS A 26 -27.10 -4.67 -6.40
CA LYS A 26 -27.26 -3.96 -7.68
C LYS A 26 -26.27 -4.42 -8.75
N LEU A 27 -25.11 -4.95 -8.35
CA LEU A 27 -24.06 -5.43 -9.25
C LEU A 27 -24.19 -6.91 -9.59
N ILE A 28 -24.88 -7.69 -8.74
CA ILE A 28 -25.07 -9.13 -8.93
C ILE A 28 -25.68 -9.52 -10.29
N PRO A 29 -26.71 -8.84 -10.84
CA PRO A 29 -27.35 -9.26 -12.09
C PRO A 29 -26.36 -9.47 -13.23
N ASP A 30 -25.37 -8.57 -13.36
CA ASP A 30 -24.38 -8.56 -14.43
C ASP A 30 -23.38 -9.73 -14.37
N VAL A 31 -23.27 -10.40 -13.22
CA VAL A 31 -22.38 -11.54 -12.98
C VAL A 31 -23.14 -12.78 -12.46
N SER A 32 -24.47 -12.74 -12.50
CA SER A 32 -25.32 -13.70 -11.80
C SER A 32 -25.14 -15.14 -12.28
N LEU A 33 -25.02 -15.36 -13.60
CA LEU A 33 -24.80 -16.69 -14.17
C LEU A 33 -23.49 -17.31 -13.68
N ASN A 34 -22.40 -16.53 -13.70
CA ASN A 34 -21.08 -16.97 -13.24
C ASN A 34 -21.11 -17.32 -11.75
N LEU A 35 -21.79 -16.52 -10.93
CA LEU A 35 -21.97 -16.80 -9.50
C LEU A 35 -22.84 -18.03 -9.24
N MET A 36 -23.91 -18.23 -10.01
CA MET A 36 -24.83 -19.36 -9.84
C MET A 36 -24.19 -20.70 -10.19
N ALA A 37 -23.16 -20.71 -11.05
CA ALA A 37 -22.37 -21.89 -11.36
C ALA A 37 -21.49 -22.37 -10.18
N VAL A 38 -21.25 -21.51 -9.17
CA VAL A 38 -20.43 -21.85 -8.01
C VAL A 38 -21.27 -22.54 -6.93
N LYS A 39 -20.84 -23.74 -6.53
CA LYS A 39 -21.40 -24.45 -5.37
C LYS A 39 -21.02 -23.70 -4.08
N VAL A 40 -22.00 -23.49 -3.21
CA VAL A 40 -21.80 -22.84 -1.90
C VAL A 40 -22.23 -23.82 -0.82
N SER A 41 -21.31 -24.13 0.10
CA SER A 41 -21.54 -25.01 1.25
C SER A 41 -21.58 -24.24 2.56
N ASN A 42 -20.76 -23.19 2.69
CA ASN A 42 -20.70 -22.35 3.87
C ASN A 42 -21.76 -21.24 3.80
N HIS A 43 -22.46 -21.04 4.92
CA HIS A 43 -23.53 -20.04 5.04
C HIS A 43 -23.39 -19.31 6.38
N PRO A 44 -22.51 -18.29 6.43
CA PRO A 44 -22.28 -17.53 7.65
C PRO A 44 -23.55 -16.85 8.17
N GLU A 45 -23.62 -16.71 9.49
CA GLU A 45 -24.77 -16.11 10.20
C GLU A 45 -24.57 -14.62 10.49
N ASP A 46 -23.35 -14.11 10.34
CA ASP A 46 -22.99 -12.71 10.50
C ASP A 46 -22.56 -12.06 9.16
N PHE A 47 -22.60 -10.72 9.12
CA PHE A 47 -22.33 -9.96 7.90
C PHE A 47 -20.86 -10.02 7.46
N ALA A 48 -19.91 -10.00 8.39
CA ALA A 48 -18.49 -10.06 8.04
C ALA A 48 -18.15 -11.44 7.45
N GLY A 49 -18.66 -12.52 8.07
CA GLY A 49 -18.56 -13.87 7.55
C GLY A 49 -19.18 -13.99 6.15
N TRP A 50 -20.35 -13.40 5.92
CA TRP A 50 -20.97 -13.35 4.60
C TRP A 50 -20.07 -12.65 3.57
N CYS A 51 -19.46 -11.51 3.95
CA CYS A 51 -18.52 -10.82 3.08
C CYS A 51 -17.31 -11.68 2.73
N TYR A 52 -16.70 -12.37 3.71
CA TYR A 52 -15.57 -13.27 3.49
C TYR A 52 -15.91 -14.41 2.52
N GLU A 53 -17.05 -15.10 2.73
CA GLU A 53 -17.48 -16.18 1.84
C GLU A 53 -17.72 -15.68 0.41
N LEU A 54 -18.33 -14.50 0.25
CA LEU A 54 -18.57 -13.96 -1.08
C LEU A 54 -17.28 -13.46 -1.75
N ILE A 55 -16.33 -12.90 -1.00
CA ILE A 55 -15.00 -12.55 -1.50
C ILE A 55 -14.28 -13.79 -2.04
N ASP A 56 -14.24 -14.88 -1.28
CA ASP A 56 -13.62 -16.13 -1.72
C ASP A 56 -14.22 -16.60 -3.05
N ILE A 57 -15.55 -16.50 -3.20
CA ILE A 57 -16.22 -16.84 -4.45
C ILE A 57 -15.75 -15.96 -5.60
N VAL A 58 -15.89 -14.63 -5.48
CA VAL A 58 -15.64 -13.71 -6.59
C VAL A 58 -14.16 -13.60 -6.95
N SER A 59 -13.27 -13.95 -6.02
CA SER A 59 -11.82 -13.86 -6.22
C SER A 59 -11.19 -15.18 -6.67
N LYS A 60 -11.77 -16.33 -6.31
CA LYS A 60 -11.11 -17.64 -6.52
C LYS A 60 -11.98 -18.71 -7.15
N ARG A 61 -13.27 -18.80 -6.78
CA ARG A 61 -14.11 -19.94 -7.15
C ARG A 61 -14.91 -19.74 -8.43
N VAL A 62 -15.10 -18.50 -8.87
CA VAL A 62 -15.68 -18.21 -10.18
C VAL A 62 -14.71 -18.70 -11.26
N ASN A 63 -15.25 -19.29 -12.33
CA ASN A 63 -14.45 -19.65 -13.49
C ASN A 63 -14.15 -18.38 -14.31
N PHE A 64 -12.92 -17.88 -14.20
CA PHE A 64 -12.47 -16.68 -14.89
C PHE A 64 -12.40 -16.83 -16.41
N ASP A 65 -12.25 -18.06 -16.93
CA ASP A 65 -12.24 -18.33 -18.38
C ASP A 65 -13.61 -18.14 -19.03
N LEU A 66 -14.68 -18.16 -18.21
CA LEU A 66 -16.06 -17.97 -18.64
C LEU A 66 -16.58 -16.55 -18.37
N LEU A 67 -15.70 -15.62 -17.97
CA LEU A 67 -16.06 -14.22 -17.75
C LEU A 67 -15.88 -13.41 -19.03
N GLU A 68 -16.88 -12.58 -19.32
CA GLU A 68 -16.75 -11.56 -20.34
C GLU A 68 -15.88 -10.38 -19.83
N PRO A 69 -15.10 -9.71 -20.69
CA PRO A 69 -14.19 -8.63 -20.25
C PRO A 69 -14.87 -7.48 -19.49
N ASN A 70 -16.13 -7.17 -19.81
CA ASN A 70 -16.96 -6.17 -19.13
C ASN A 70 -17.38 -6.58 -17.70
N GLN A 71 -17.33 -7.87 -17.35
CA GLN A 71 -17.68 -8.37 -16.02
C GLN A 71 -16.53 -8.25 -15.01
N LEU A 72 -15.28 -8.23 -15.48
CA LEU A 72 -14.10 -8.14 -14.60
C LEU A 72 -14.10 -6.86 -13.72
N PRO A 73 -14.39 -5.66 -14.26
CA PRO A 73 -14.53 -4.46 -13.43
C PRO A 73 -15.68 -4.55 -12.41
N ILE A 74 -16.74 -5.30 -12.73
CA ILE A 74 -17.91 -5.48 -11.86
C ILE A 74 -17.52 -6.37 -10.67
N LEU A 75 -16.85 -7.50 -10.91
CA LEU A 75 -16.32 -8.35 -9.84
C LEU A 75 -15.36 -7.58 -8.94
N LYS A 76 -14.46 -6.77 -9.52
CA LYS A 76 -13.56 -5.91 -8.75
C LYS A 76 -14.32 -4.91 -7.88
N LYS A 77 -15.40 -4.32 -8.39
CA LYS A 77 -16.25 -3.40 -7.61
C LYS A 77 -17.00 -4.14 -6.49
N ILE A 78 -17.47 -5.36 -6.74
CA ILE A 78 -18.07 -6.22 -5.70
C ILE A 78 -17.04 -6.52 -4.60
N GLN A 79 -15.83 -6.93 -4.97
CA GLN A 79 -14.72 -7.16 -4.03
C GLN A 79 -14.48 -5.94 -3.14
N GLN A 80 -14.29 -4.75 -3.73
CA GLN A 80 -14.05 -3.52 -2.97
C GLN A 80 -15.17 -3.19 -1.96
N GLN A 81 -16.43 -3.44 -2.31
CA GLN A 81 -17.56 -3.24 -1.38
C GLN A 81 -17.52 -4.26 -0.23
N LEU A 82 -17.18 -5.52 -0.51
CA LEU A 82 -17.07 -6.57 0.49
C LEU A 82 -15.90 -6.33 1.44
N GLU A 83 -14.73 -5.92 0.91
CA GLU A 83 -13.54 -5.58 1.69
C GLU A 83 -13.84 -4.43 2.66
N ALA A 84 -14.50 -3.38 2.18
CA ALA A 84 -14.97 -2.28 3.02
C ALA A 84 -15.98 -2.77 4.07
N GLY A 85 -16.92 -3.65 3.70
CA GLY A 85 -17.88 -4.25 4.62
C GLY A 85 -17.20 -5.00 5.77
N ILE A 86 -16.17 -5.80 5.47
CA ILE A 86 -15.37 -6.51 6.47
C ILE A 86 -14.67 -5.52 7.41
N GLY A 87 -13.93 -4.56 6.85
CA GLY A 87 -13.18 -3.59 7.65
C GLY A 87 -14.10 -2.77 8.56
N ILE A 88 -15.26 -2.33 8.05
CA ILE A 88 -16.25 -1.57 8.83
C ILE A 88 -16.82 -2.43 9.96
N SER A 89 -17.27 -3.65 9.67
CA SER A 89 -17.85 -4.53 10.70
C SER A 89 -16.83 -4.89 11.77
N GLN A 90 -15.58 -5.18 11.38
CA GLN A 90 -14.51 -5.50 12.31
C GLN A 90 -14.12 -4.29 13.18
N ILE A 91 -13.85 -3.13 12.60
CA ILE A 91 -13.48 -1.92 13.36
C ILE A 91 -14.63 -1.45 14.25
N LYS A 92 -15.89 -1.67 13.86
CA LYS A 92 -17.05 -1.35 14.71
C LYS A 92 -17.05 -2.16 16.01
N THR A 93 -16.54 -3.39 16.02
CA THR A 93 -16.41 -4.19 17.25
C THR A 93 -15.44 -3.55 18.26
N LEU A 94 -14.42 -2.84 17.78
CA LEU A 94 -13.44 -2.13 18.62
C LEU A 94 -14.07 -1.05 19.50
N ARG A 95 -15.28 -0.58 19.17
CA ARG A 95 -15.96 0.48 19.91
C ARG A 95 -16.31 0.12 21.36
N ILE A 96 -16.39 -1.17 21.65
CA ILE A 96 -16.76 -1.70 22.95
C ILE A 96 -15.78 -2.76 23.46
N ALA A 97 -14.81 -3.17 22.63
CA ALA A 97 -13.88 -4.24 22.97
C ALA A 97 -12.83 -3.77 24.00
N PRO A 98 -12.69 -4.46 25.14
CA PRO A 98 -11.57 -4.25 26.04
C PRO A 98 -10.28 -4.82 25.45
N TRP A 99 -9.12 -4.36 25.95
CA TRP A 99 -7.81 -4.75 25.43
C TRP A 99 -7.59 -6.26 25.29
N PRO A 100 -7.92 -7.13 26.26
CA PRO A 100 -7.68 -8.58 26.12
C PRO A 100 -8.41 -9.20 24.92
N VAL A 101 -9.64 -8.75 24.64
CA VAL A 101 -10.42 -9.23 23.49
C VAL A 101 -9.79 -8.76 22.16
N VAL A 102 -9.28 -7.53 22.15
CA VAL A 102 -8.58 -6.98 20.98
C VAL A 102 -7.29 -7.76 20.73
N PHE A 103 -6.50 -8.00 21.78
CA PHE A 103 -5.28 -8.79 21.72
C PHE A 103 -5.53 -10.20 21.19
N ASP A 104 -6.50 -10.92 21.77
CA ASP A 104 -6.86 -12.28 21.35
C ASP A 104 -7.29 -12.32 19.87
N SER A 105 -8.06 -11.33 19.42
CA SER A 105 -8.48 -11.22 18.02
C SER A 105 -7.28 -11.00 17.08
N ILE A 106 -6.32 -10.15 17.47
CA ILE A 106 -5.09 -9.94 16.69
C ILE A 106 -4.29 -11.24 16.61
N GLN A 107 -4.10 -11.94 17.73
CA GLN A 107 -3.35 -13.19 17.78
C GLN A 107 -4.00 -14.30 16.94
N GLN A 108 -5.34 -14.44 17.01
CA GLN A 108 -6.09 -15.41 16.21
C GLN A 108 -5.95 -15.15 14.70
N ASN A 109 -5.76 -13.90 14.29
CA ASN A 109 -5.65 -13.50 12.89
C ASN A 109 -4.21 -13.21 12.43
N LYS A 110 -3.20 -13.47 13.27
CA LYS A 110 -1.81 -13.02 13.05
C LYS A 110 -1.23 -13.39 11.69
N GLU A 111 -1.53 -14.60 11.20
CA GLU A 111 -1.05 -15.08 9.89
C GLU A 111 -1.73 -14.33 8.74
N ARG A 112 -3.04 -14.11 8.83
CA ARG A 112 -3.82 -13.41 7.80
C ARG A 112 -3.40 -11.95 7.68
N ILE A 113 -3.16 -11.28 8.81
CA ILE A 113 -2.74 -9.87 8.83
C ILE A 113 -1.24 -9.70 8.66
N VAL A 114 -0.48 -10.80 8.51
CA VAL A 114 0.98 -10.78 8.36
C VAL A 114 1.66 -10.03 9.52
N LEU A 115 1.19 -10.29 10.74
CA LEU A 115 1.54 -9.53 11.95
C LEU A 115 3.05 -9.45 12.17
N ASP A 116 3.76 -10.55 11.97
CA ASP A 116 5.20 -10.64 12.21
C ASP A 116 6.00 -9.63 11.37
N GLU A 117 5.65 -9.45 10.09
CA GLU A 117 6.30 -8.42 9.25
C GLU A 117 5.96 -7.01 9.73
N GLN A 118 4.71 -6.77 10.14
CA GLN A 118 4.28 -5.46 10.62
C GLN A 118 5.01 -5.07 11.91
N ILE A 119 5.18 -6.03 12.83
CA ILE A 119 5.95 -5.82 14.07
C ILE A 119 7.44 -5.65 13.78
N ALA A 120 8.00 -6.38 12.81
CA ALA A 120 9.39 -6.20 12.40
C ALA A 120 9.64 -4.79 11.84
N LEU A 121 8.71 -4.23 11.04
CA LEU A 121 8.76 -2.83 10.62
C LEU A 121 8.76 -1.89 11.83
N LEU A 122 7.84 -2.07 12.79
CA LEU A 122 7.73 -1.17 13.95
C LEU A 122 8.97 -1.19 14.83
N LYS A 123 9.58 -2.37 15.03
CA LYS A 123 10.86 -2.52 15.74
C LYS A 123 12.00 -1.83 15.01
N HIS A 124 12.05 -1.92 13.67
CA HIS A 124 13.03 -1.19 12.87
C HIS A 124 12.86 0.32 13.04
N ILE A 125 11.62 0.82 12.91
CA ILE A 125 11.29 2.23 13.08
C ILE A 125 11.67 2.73 14.47
N GLU A 126 11.38 1.95 15.52
CA GLU A 126 11.78 2.26 16.89
C GLU A 126 13.30 2.42 17.03
N SER A 127 14.09 1.60 16.34
CA SER A 127 15.57 1.70 16.36
C SER A 127 16.12 2.95 15.67
N ILE A 128 15.35 3.58 14.77
CA ILE A 128 15.80 4.76 14.00
C ILE A 128 15.07 6.06 14.34
N ARG A 129 13.93 6.02 15.07
CA ARG A 129 13.05 7.19 15.27
C ARG A 129 13.69 8.39 15.98
N GLU A 130 14.77 8.16 16.73
CA GLU A 130 15.54 9.22 17.38
C GLU A 130 16.50 9.94 16.41
N THR A 131 16.85 9.29 15.30
CA THR A 131 17.69 9.88 14.25
C THR A 131 16.88 10.92 13.50
N SER A 132 17.46 12.11 13.30
CA SER A 132 16.88 13.13 12.43
C SER A 132 16.64 12.57 11.03
N LEU A 133 15.53 12.92 10.38
CA LEU A 133 15.27 12.48 9.01
C LEU A 133 16.42 12.86 8.07
N VAL A 134 17.08 14.00 8.30
CA VAL A 134 18.19 14.49 7.47
C VAL A 134 19.40 13.54 7.54
N ASP A 135 19.64 12.96 8.72
CA ASP A 135 20.81 12.11 9.00
C ASP A 135 20.56 10.63 8.68
N MET A 136 19.31 10.23 8.43
CA MET A 136 18.98 8.89 7.99
C MET A 136 19.55 8.58 6.60
N ILE A 137 19.93 7.32 6.37
CA ILE A 137 20.19 6.82 5.03
C ILE A 137 18.89 6.81 4.21
N GLU A 138 19.01 6.80 2.88
CA GLU A 138 17.85 6.90 1.99
C GLU A 138 16.84 5.76 2.19
N GLU A 139 17.32 4.53 2.43
CA GLU A 139 16.48 3.37 2.67
C GLU A 139 15.66 3.51 3.97
N ASP A 140 16.24 4.07 5.03
CA ASP A 140 15.55 4.33 6.29
C ASP A 140 14.55 5.48 6.19
N LYS A 141 14.90 6.56 5.46
CA LYS A 141 13.93 7.62 5.12
C LYS A 141 12.72 7.05 4.40
N LEU A 142 12.94 6.15 3.44
CA LEU A 142 11.87 5.52 2.68
C LEU A 142 11.10 4.47 3.49
N ALA A 143 11.75 3.79 4.44
CA ALA A 143 11.08 2.91 5.40
C ALA A 143 10.12 3.71 6.29
N PHE A 144 10.60 4.83 6.85
CA PHE A 144 9.80 5.77 7.63
C PHE A 144 8.65 6.35 6.79
N ALA A 145 8.94 6.79 5.56
CA ALA A 145 7.93 7.35 4.66
C ALA A 145 6.95 6.30 4.10
N GLY A 146 7.27 5.01 4.14
CA GLY A 146 6.40 3.94 3.64
C GLY A 146 6.44 3.75 2.12
N LYS A 147 7.64 3.67 1.52
CA LYS A 147 7.82 3.38 0.08
C LYS A 147 8.91 2.33 -0.13
N HIS A 148 8.52 1.18 -0.70
CA HIS A 148 9.48 0.14 -1.02
C HIS A 148 10.23 0.45 -2.31
N THR A 149 11.49 0.02 -2.37
CA THR A 149 12.35 0.09 -3.55
C THR A 149 13.26 -1.12 -3.60
N ALA A 150 13.84 -1.40 -4.77
CA ALA A 150 14.78 -2.50 -4.96
C ALA A 150 16.10 -2.36 -4.16
N LYS A 151 16.33 -1.22 -3.49
CA LYS A 151 17.50 -1.02 -2.62
C LYS A 151 17.30 -1.56 -1.19
N HIS A 152 16.06 -1.84 -0.80
CA HIS A 152 15.79 -2.50 0.49
C HIS A 152 16.22 -3.96 0.38
N ASP A 153 17.40 -4.27 0.90
CA ASP A 153 17.92 -5.64 0.95
C ASP A 153 17.04 -6.48 1.89
N PRO A 154 16.44 -7.60 1.42
CA PRO A 154 15.61 -8.45 2.25
C PRO A 154 16.35 -9.11 3.42
N ASN A 155 17.69 -9.07 3.47
CA ASN A 155 18.44 -9.51 4.66
C ASN A 155 18.42 -8.46 5.80
N ILE A 156 18.23 -7.18 5.45
CA ILE A 156 18.20 -6.04 6.39
C ILE A 156 16.75 -5.66 6.68
N TYR A 157 15.97 -5.37 5.64
CA TYR A 157 14.56 -5.01 5.74
C TYR A 157 13.71 -6.27 5.60
N GLN A 158 13.62 -7.04 6.68
CA GLN A 158 12.90 -8.32 6.75
C GLN A 158 11.36 -8.16 6.85
N PHE A 159 10.84 -7.13 6.21
CA PHE A 159 9.44 -6.69 6.26
C PHE A 159 9.12 -5.79 5.07
N ASP A 160 7.85 -5.73 4.69
CA ASP A 160 7.41 -4.70 3.74
C ASP A 160 7.35 -3.32 4.42
N VAL A 161 8.19 -2.41 3.96
CA VAL A 161 8.18 -1.02 4.43
C VAL A 161 6.88 -0.28 4.13
N GLU A 162 6.06 -0.78 3.20
CA GLU A 162 4.78 -0.18 2.83
C GLU A 162 3.61 -0.56 3.76
N TRP A 163 3.84 -1.41 4.78
CA TRP A 163 2.86 -1.64 5.85
C TRP A 163 2.51 -0.33 6.56
N PHE A 164 1.25 -0.17 6.98
CA PHE A 164 0.68 1.05 7.59
C PHE A 164 0.70 2.30 6.69
N ALA A 165 -0.22 2.36 5.71
CA ALA A 165 -0.42 3.49 4.79
C ALA A 165 0.79 3.77 3.86
N SER A 166 0.99 2.87 2.88
CA SER A 166 1.93 3.06 1.77
C SER A 166 1.82 4.45 1.14
N THR A 167 2.97 5.08 0.91
CA THR A 167 3.12 6.36 0.21
C THR A 167 3.77 6.19 -1.15
N LYS A 168 3.90 4.97 -1.68
CA LYS A 168 4.47 4.66 -3.00
C LYS A 168 4.01 5.61 -4.12
N THR A 169 2.74 6.01 -4.11
CA THR A 169 2.14 6.88 -5.13
C THR A 169 2.17 8.36 -4.78
N ALA A 170 2.59 8.74 -3.56
CA ALA A 170 2.68 10.11 -3.07
C ALA A 170 3.96 10.79 -3.56
N LYS A 171 4.06 10.99 -4.89
CA LYS A 171 5.25 11.60 -5.53
C LYS A 171 5.67 12.91 -4.87
N ALA A 172 4.69 13.71 -4.46
CA ALA A 172 4.92 14.98 -3.79
C ALA A 172 5.71 14.84 -2.49
N LEU A 173 5.29 13.93 -1.60
CA LEU A 173 6.03 13.63 -0.37
C LEU A 173 7.48 13.22 -0.69
N HIS A 174 7.68 12.35 -1.68
CA HIS A 174 9.02 11.88 -2.04
C HIS A 174 9.90 12.99 -2.64
N ASN A 175 9.30 13.98 -3.29
CA ASN A 175 10.00 15.16 -3.76
C ASN A 175 10.42 16.03 -2.58
N VAL A 176 9.50 16.32 -1.65
CA VAL A 176 9.78 17.05 -0.40
C VAL A 176 10.87 16.38 0.43
N ILE A 177 10.86 15.06 0.58
CA ILE A 177 11.93 14.33 1.28
C ILE A 177 13.28 14.52 0.58
N ALA A 178 13.30 14.57 -0.75
CA ALA A 178 14.54 14.71 -1.53
C ALA A 178 15.10 16.14 -1.55
N THR A 179 14.23 17.16 -1.52
CA THR A 179 14.63 18.57 -1.72
C THR A 179 14.54 19.44 -0.48
N SER A 180 13.65 19.10 0.45
CA SER A 180 13.30 19.88 1.65
C SER A 180 13.23 19.01 2.90
N CYS A 181 14.17 18.05 3.03
CA CYS A 181 14.23 17.10 4.14
C CYS A 181 14.32 17.80 5.50
N THR A 182 15.09 18.89 5.58
CA THR A 182 15.25 19.68 6.81
C THR A 182 13.92 20.29 7.26
N ASP A 183 13.18 20.93 6.36
CA ASP A 183 11.88 21.54 6.69
C ASP A 183 10.88 20.48 7.17
N LEU A 184 10.89 19.30 6.54
CA LEU A 184 10.04 18.18 6.95
C LEU A 184 10.45 17.61 8.33
N ASN A 185 11.76 17.53 8.60
CA ASN A 185 12.28 17.14 9.90
C ASN A 185 11.89 18.13 11.00
N ASP A 186 12.03 19.42 10.73
CA ASP A 186 11.67 20.49 11.66
C ASP A 186 10.17 20.46 11.96
N ALA A 187 9.32 20.24 10.95
CA ALA A 187 7.90 20.00 11.16
C ALA A 187 7.64 18.82 12.11
N LEU A 188 8.31 17.68 11.89
CA LEU A 188 8.17 16.49 12.75
C LEU A 188 8.69 16.71 14.17
N SER A 189 9.67 17.59 14.36
CA SER A 189 10.25 17.87 15.68
C SER A 189 9.24 18.45 16.68
N HIS A 190 8.17 19.09 16.19
CA HIS A 190 7.07 19.58 17.02
C HIS A 190 6.29 18.46 17.72
N ILE A 191 6.36 17.23 17.21
CA ILE A 191 5.77 16.06 17.85
C ILE A 191 6.81 15.46 18.80
N PRO A 192 6.59 15.38 20.12
CA PRO A 192 7.56 14.78 21.03
C PRO A 192 7.63 13.25 20.85
N LEU A 193 8.83 12.69 20.95
CA LEU A 193 9.08 11.24 20.83
C LEU A 193 8.44 10.43 21.98
N GLU A 194 8.31 11.06 23.15
CA GLU A 194 7.73 10.46 24.34
C GLU A 194 6.87 11.47 25.08
N GLY A 195 6.03 10.98 25.99
CA GLY A 195 5.15 11.83 26.79
C GLY A 195 3.91 12.32 26.04
N GLU A 196 3.30 13.35 26.61
CA GLU A 196 2.04 13.94 26.12
C GLU A 196 2.24 14.69 24.80
N ILE A 197 1.29 14.52 23.88
CA ILE A 197 1.21 15.30 22.64
C ILE A 197 -0.01 16.20 22.74
N THR A 198 0.21 17.52 22.70
CA THR A 198 -0.89 18.49 22.73
C THR A 198 -1.43 18.77 21.33
N PHE A 199 -2.61 19.37 21.25
CA PHE A 199 -3.15 19.84 19.98
C PHE A 199 -2.27 20.93 19.33
N GLU A 200 -1.60 21.75 20.14
CA GLU A 200 -0.65 22.77 19.67
C GLU A 200 0.54 22.12 18.96
N ASN A 201 1.15 21.09 19.57
CA ASN A 201 2.23 20.31 18.94
C ASN A 201 1.81 19.75 17.57
N TYR A 202 0.59 19.21 17.50
CA TYR A 202 0.03 18.71 16.24
C TYR A 202 -0.18 19.81 15.20
N MET A 203 -0.73 20.96 15.60
CA MET A 203 -0.97 22.06 14.68
C MET A 203 0.34 22.68 14.17
N ASP A 204 1.37 22.77 15.01
CA ASP A 204 2.70 23.21 14.59
C ASP A 204 3.31 22.26 13.56
N PHE A 205 3.20 20.94 13.78
CA PHE A 205 3.56 19.95 12.77
C PHE A 205 2.80 20.18 11.46
N VAL A 206 1.48 20.39 11.51
CA VAL A 206 0.65 20.61 10.31
C VAL A 206 1.10 21.86 9.56
N HIS A 207 1.37 22.96 10.27
CA HIS A 207 1.85 24.21 9.66
C HIS A 207 3.23 24.03 9.01
N GLY A 208 4.16 23.38 9.70
CA GLY A 208 5.49 23.06 9.16
C GLY A 208 5.40 22.14 7.93
N TYR A 209 4.57 21.09 8.00
CA TYR A 209 4.36 20.15 6.92
C TYR A 209 3.77 20.80 5.67
N ILE A 210 2.75 21.65 5.83
CA ILE A 210 2.17 22.42 4.71
C ILE A 210 3.22 23.36 4.10
N THR A 211 4.02 24.01 4.94
CA THR A 211 5.09 24.92 4.49
C THR A 211 6.17 24.18 3.69
N ALA A 212 6.59 23.00 4.15
CA ALA A 212 7.58 22.17 3.45
C ALA A 212 7.10 21.74 2.05
N PHE A 213 5.80 21.45 1.89
CA PHE A 213 5.21 21.15 0.58
C PHE A 213 5.11 22.39 -0.31
N ALA A 214 4.74 23.54 0.25
CA ALA A 214 4.66 24.78 -0.51
C ALA A 214 6.02 25.24 -1.07
N ALA A 215 7.12 24.91 -0.37
CA ALA A 215 8.48 25.21 -0.81
C ALA A 215 8.92 24.43 -2.07
N VAL A 216 8.26 23.31 -2.37
CA VAL A 216 8.59 22.43 -3.50
C VAL A 216 7.51 22.55 -4.57
N ASP A 217 7.74 23.39 -5.58
CA ASP A 217 6.84 23.60 -6.73
C ASP A 217 5.37 23.89 -6.35
N ASN A 218 5.13 24.42 -5.15
CA ASN A 218 3.79 24.68 -4.60
C ASN A 218 2.90 23.40 -4.59
N GLU A 219 3.50 22.26 -4.29
CA GLU A 219 2.78 20.99 -4.15
C GLU A 219 1.77 21.03 -3.00
N LYS A 220 0.69 20.27 -3.13
CA LYS A 220 -0.36 20.22 -2.10
C LYS A 220 -0.07 19.13 -1.09
N ALA A 221 0.14 19.55 0.15
CA ALA A 221 0.15 18.67 1.31
C ALA A 221 -1.19 17.92 1.43
N THR A 222 -1.12 16.61 1.65
CA THR A 222 -2.30 15.77 1.89
C THR A 222 -2.14 14.97 3.18
N LEU A 223 -3.28 14.54 3.72
CA LEU A 223 -3.41 13.92 5.03
C LEU A 223 -2.73 12.55 5.10
N ALA A 224 -2.97 11.66 4.13
CA ALA A 224 -2.49 10.28 4.20
C ALA A 224 -0.96 10.19 4.42
N PRO A 225 -0.10 10.86 3.62
CA PRO A 225 1.35 10.85 3.88
C PRO A 225 1.73 11.51 5.21
N ALA A 226 1.04 12.57 5.65
CA ALA A 226 1.30 13.19 6.95
C ALA A 226 1.06 12.21 8.10
N THR A 227 -0.07 11.50 8.07
CA THR A 227 -0.43 10.53 9.11
C THR A 227 0.48 9.31 9.13
N ARG A 228 1.08 8.94 7.99
CA ARG A 228 2.16 7.94 7.93
C ARG A 228 3.37 8.39 8.74
N LEU A 229 3.87 9.61 8.48
CA LEU A 229 5.04 10.14 9.19
C LEU A 229 4.78 10.25 10.71
N LEU A 230 3.60 10.74 11.07
CA LEU A 230 3.16 10.83 12.46
C LEU A 230 3.09 9.46 13.14
N ALA A 231 2.52 8.45 12.48
CA ALA A 231 2.40 7.10 13.02
C ALA A 231 3.76 6.41 13.17
N MET A 232 4.73 6.66 12.27
CA MET A 232 6.09 6.13 12.44
C MET A 232 6.85 6.84 13.55
N ARG A 233 6.52 8.10 13.84
CA ARG A 233 7.09 8.82 14.99
C ARG A 233 6.47 8.38 16.33
N ARG A 234 5.15 8.25 16.37
CA ARG A 234 4.35 7.93 17.58
C ARG A 234 3.26 6.89 17.25
N PRO A 235 3.65 5.61 17.08
CA PRO A 235 2.71 4.51 16.76
C PRO A 235 1.75 4.18 17.90
N ASP A 236 2.01 4.71 19.10
CA ASP A 236 1.13 4.68 20.26
C ASP A 236 0.04 5.75 20.23
N PHE A 237 0.19 6.79 19.39
CA PHE A 237 -0.68 7.97 19.40
C PHE A 237 -1.44 8.19 18.09
N PHE A 238 -0.77 8.09 16.93
CA PHE A 238 -1.37 8.42 15.64
C PHE A 238 -1.73 7.19 14.82
N THR A 239 -2.94 7.18 14.28
CA THR A 239 -3.41 6.12 13.36
C THR A 239 -3.16 6.56 11.92
N PRO A 240 -2.32 5.84 11.15
CA PRO A 240 -2.05 6.17 9.76
C PRO A 240 -3.27 5.85 8.90
N VAL A 241 -3.60 6.73 7.96
CA VAL A 241 -4.76 6.57 7.10
C VAL A 241 -4.41 6.64 5.61
N THR A 242 -5.17 5.91 4.81
CA THR A 242 -5.25 6.07 3.36
C THR A 242 -6.63 6.62 3.00
N ALA A 243 -6.86 7.00 1.75
CA ALA A 243 -8.22 7.41 1.33
C ALA A 243 -9.28 6.32 1.60
N ALA A 244 -8.91 5.04 1.44
CA ALA A 244 -9.81 3.91 1.68
C ALA A 244 -10.02 3.66 3.19
N SER A 245 -8.94 3.58 3.97
CA SER A 245 -9.07 3.32 5.41
C SER A 245 -9.67 4.50 6.18
N LEU A 246 -9.48 5.75 5.72
CA LEU A 246 -10.15 6.91 6.30
C LEU A 246 -11.67 6.83 6.16
N ASP A 247 -12.17 6.43 4.99
CA ASP A 247 -13.60 6.27 4.75
C ASP A 247 -14.19 5.13 5.62
N ILE A 248 -13.47 4.00 5.71
CA ILE A 248 -13.82 2.87 6.59
C ILE A 248 -13.89 3.32 8.06
N LEU A 249 -12.87 4.03 8.56
CA LEU A 249 -12.82 4.53 9.94
C LEU A 249 -13.99 5.48 10.21
N CYS A 250 -14.26 6.42 9.29
CA CYS A 250 -15.38 7.33 9.44
C CYS A 250 -16.70 6.57 9.56
N GLN A 251 -16.96 5.61 8.67
CA GLN A 251 -18.19 4.82 8.70
C GLN A 251 -18.31 3.95 9.96
N ALA A 252 -17.24 3.29 10.39
CA ALA A 252 -17.24 2.42 11.57
C ALA A 252 -17.49 3.19 12.88
N PHE A 253 -16.93 4.39 13.01
CA PHE A 253 -17.12 5.27 14.16
C PHE A 253 -18.35 6.18 14.06
N GLY A 254 -19.08 6.16 12.93
CA GLY A 254 -20.27 7.00 12.73
C GLY A 254 -19.94 8.47 12.53
N LEU A 255 -18.80 8.76 11.92
CA LEU A 255 -18.29 10.10 11.66
C LEU A 255 -18.64 10.54 10.24
N VAL A 256 -18.82 11.86 10.06
CA VAL A 256 -18.95 12.45 8.72
C VAL A 256 -17.63 12.27 7.98
N ARG A 257 -17.68 11.87 6.71
CA ARG A 257 -16.50 11.67 5.87
C ARG A 257 -15.56 12.89 5.89
N LEU A 258 -14.25 12.63 6.04
CA LEU A 258 -13.19 13.63 5.92
C LEU A 258 -12.70 13.71 4.48
N ASN A 259 -12.28 14.91 4.05
CA ASN A 259 -11.49 15.08 2.85
C ASN A 259 -9.99 14.87 3.15
N ASN A 260 -9.17 14.80 2.10
CA ASN A 260 -7.73 14.48 2.23
C ASN A 260 -6.84 15.66 2.67
N GLN A 261 -7.43 16.78 3.08
CA GLN A 261 -6.76 17.97 3.61
C GLN A 261 -7.38 18.43 4.95
N ASP A 262 -8.32 17.67 5.51
CA ASP A 262 -8.98 17.99 6.79
C ASP A 262 -8.07 17.64 8.00
N PHE A 263 -6.90 18.27 8.10
CA PHE A 263 -5.93 18.01 9.18
C PHE A 263 -6.52 18.25 10.58
N GLY A 264 -7.30 19.32 10.77
CA GLY A 264 -7.93 19.58 12.07
C GLY A 264 -8.95 18.49 12.45
N ARG A 265 -9.79 18.06 11.49
CA ARG A 265 -10.76 16.99 11.76
C ARG A 265 -10.09 15.64 11.94
N TYR A 266 -8.94 15.38 11.32
CA TYR A 266 -8.21 14.14 11.60
C TYR A 266 -7.86 14.03 13.09
N TRP A 267 -7.38 15.12 13.71
CA TRP A 267 -7.14 15.13 15.15
C TRP A 267 -8.43 14.92 15.95
N HIS A 268 -9.44 15.76 15.73
CA HIS A 268 -10.65 15.74 16.57
C HIS A 268 -11.56 14.53 16.35
N ASP A 269 -11.71 14.09 15.10
CA ASP A 269 -12.68 13.05 14.72
C ASP A 269 -12.04 11.67 14.68
N ILE A 270 -10.75 11.53 14.31
CA ILE A 270 -10.09 10.23 14.20
C ILE A 270 -9.23 9.94 15.44
N VAL A 271 -8.19 10.74 15.69
CA VAL A 271 -7.24 10.50 16.78
C VAL A 271 -7.97 10.50 18.12
N MET A 272 -8.72 11.56 18.42
CA MET A 272 -9.45 11.66 19.69
C MET A 272 -10.61 10.66 19.82
N ALA A 273 -11.18 10.18 18.72
CA ALA A 273 -12.17 9.11 18.80
C ALA A 273 -11.51 7.78 19.17
N ILE A 274 -10.37 7.45 18.57
CA ILE A 274 -9.58 6.25 18.90
C ILE A 274 -9.09 6.29 20.35
N HIS A 275 -8.66 7.45 20.82
CA HIS A 275 -8.16 7.63 22.18
C HIS A 275 -9.22 7.45 23.27
N LYS A 276 -10.50 7.46 22.90
CA LYS A 276 -11.63 7.20 23.82
C LYS A 276 -12.05 5.73 23.85
N GLN A 277 -11.46 4.88 23.01
CA GLN A 277 -11.89 3.48 22.93
C GLN A 277 -11.40 2.68 24.15
N PRO A 278 -12.18 1.69 24.63
CA PRO A 278 -11.85 0.95 25.86
C PRO A 278 -10.48 0.28 25.82
N TRP A 279 -10.08 -0.25 24.66
CA TRP A 279 -8.77 -0.87 24.46
C TRP A 279 -7.62 0.15 24.41
N PHE A 280 -7.87 1.41 24.05
CA PHE A 280 -6.83 2.43 23.96
C PHE A 280 -6.49 3.02 25.34
N ILE A 281 -7.52 3.26 26.15
CA ILE A 281 -7.40 3.77 27.53
C ILE A 281 -7.03 2.67 28.54
N ALA A 282 -6.97 1.41 28.10
CA ALA A 282 -6.54 0.31 28.94
C ALA A 282 -5.13 0.58 29.50
N THR A 283 -4.93 0.24 30.77
CA THR A 283 -3.62 0.31 31.40
C THR A 283 -2.64 -0.65 30.71
N THR A 284 -1.35 -0.38 30.83
CA THR A 284 -0.30 -1.27 30.34
C THR A 284 -0.53 -2.69 30.84
N PRO A 285 -0.61 -3.70 29.97
CA PRO A 285 -0.76 -5.10 30.36
C PRO A 285 0.46 -5.60 31.15
N GLU A 286 0.29 -6.65 31.96
CA GLU A 286 1.41 -7.25 32.70
C GLU A 286 2.24 -8.21 31.84
N ALA A 287 1.60 -8.92 30.90
CA ALA A 287 2.25 -9.89 30.04
C ALA A 287 3.10 -9.21 28.95
N GLU A 288 4.34 -9.66 28.79
CA GLU A 288 5.31 -9.12 27.81
C GLU A 288 4.79 -9.22 26.36
N GLU A 289 4.12 -10.32 26.03
CA GLU A 289 3.52 -10.54 24.71
C GLU A 289 2.43 -9.50 24.39
N GLU A 290 1.63 -9.12 25.39
CA GLU A 290 0.61 -8.09 25.24
C GLU A 290 1.24 -6.70 25.15
N GLN A 291 2.25 -6.42 25.99
CA GLN A 291 2.97 -5.14 25.97
C GLN A 291 3.60 -4.86 24.60
N ALA A 292 4.13 -5.90 23.95
CA ALA A 292 4.75 -5.81 22.63
C ALA A 292 3.80 -5.28 21.54
N LEU A 293 2.49 -5.50 21.69
CA LEU A 293 1.45 -4.93 20.82
C LEU A 293 0.85 -3.63 21.39
N TRP A 294 0.69 -3.55 22.71
CA TRP A 294 0.04 -2.42 23.39
C TRP A 294 0.78 -1.10 23.15
N GLN A 295 2.11 -1.14 23.08
CA GLN A 295 2.93 0.03 22.75
C GLN A 295 2.66 0.62 21.35
N TYR A 296 1.98 -0.12 20.48
CA TYR A 296 1.58 0.33 19.14
C TYR A 296 0.06 0.47 19.01
N LYS A 297 -0.64 0.71 20.13
CA LYS A 297 -2.11 0.68 20.19
C LYS A 297 -2.80 1.59 19.17
N ALA A 298 -2.25 2.74 18.78
CA ALA A 298 -2.90 3.57 17.76
C ALA A 298 -2.97 2.90 16.37
N LEU A 299 -2.23 1.80 16.14
CA LEU A 299 -2.26 1.01 14.92
C LEU A 299 -3.28 -0.12 14.93
N VAL A 300 -3.95 -0.40 16.07
CA VAL A 300 -4.97 -1.46 16.19
C VAL A 300 -6.00 -1.45 15.06
N PRO A 301 -6.56 -0.30 14.62
CA PRO A 301 -7.52 -0.31 13.51
C PRO A 301 -6.94 -0.84 12.20
N CYS A 302 -5.63 -0.76 11.98
CA CYS A 302 -4.96 -1.32 10.80
C CYS A 302 -4.94 -2.86 10.80
N TRP A 303 -4.94 -3.49 11.98
CA TRP A 303 -5.02 -4.95 12.14
C TRP A 303 -6.44 -5.50 12.05
N PHE A 304 -7.45 -4.62 12.10
CA PHE A 304 -8.87 -4.94 11.90
C PHE A 304 -9.36 -4.54 10.49
N ALA A 305 -8.44 -4.18 9.59
CA ALA A 305 -8.73 -4.03 8.18
C ALA A 305 -8.82 -5.39 7.48
N TYR A 306 -9.38 -5.41 6.27
CA TYR A 306 -9.35 -6.60 5.44
C TYR A 306 -7.93 -6.88 4.91
N TYR A 307 -7.51 -8.14 5.00
CA TYR A 307 -6.32 -8.68 4.34
C TYR A 307 -6.75 -9.85 3.46
N SER A 308 -6.23 -9.88 2.23
CA SER A 308 -6.44 -11.01 1.33
C SER A 308 -5.64 -12.23 1.81
N ASP A 309 -6.08 -13.43 1.42
CA ASP A 309 -5.38 -14.65 1.84
C ASP A 309 -3.96 -14.77 1.25
N ASP A 310 -3.66 -13.99 0.21
CA ASP A 310 -2.34 -13.88 -0.43
C ASP A 310 -1.59 -12.61 0.02
N ALA A 311 -1.99 -11.97 1.13
CA ALA A 311 -1.38 -10.72 1.60
C ALA A 311 0.13 -10.85 1.85
N LYS A 312 0.56 -12.00 2.39
CA LYS A 312 1.98 -12.31 2.63
C LYS A 312 2.74 -12.42 1.30
N GLU A 313 2.23 -13.19 0.36
CA GLU A 313 2.82 -13.37 -0.97
C GLU A 313 2.85 -12.06 -1.76
N ASN A 314 1.91 -11.16 -1.45
CA ASN A 314 1.83 -9.85 -2.05
C ASN A 314 2.75 -8.80 -1.41
N SER A 315 3.34 -9.06 -0.25
CA SER A 315 4.28 -8.14 0.40
C SER A 315 5.52 -7.95 -0.48
N ASN A 316 6.04 -6.73 -0.53
CA ASN A 316 7.24 -6.42 -1.30
C ASN A 316 8.45 -7.21 -0.78
N TYR A 317 8.50 -7.47 0.53
CA TYR A 317 9.53 -8.28 1.15
C TYR A 317 9.49 -9.74 0.66
N TYR A 318 8.31 -10.37 0.71
CA TYR A 318 8.15 -11.74 0.20
C TYR A 318 8.54 -11.85 -1.27
N LYS A 319 8.07 -10.89 -2.09
CA LYS A 319 8.43 -10.81 -3.51
C LYS A 319 9.93 -10.63 -3.75
N ALA A 320 10.62 -9.88 -2.90
CA ALA A 320 12.06 -9.70 -2.99
C ALA A 320 12.82 -10.99 -2.62
N LEU A 321 12.40 -11.67 -1.55
CA LEU A 321 13.00 -12.92 -1.07
C LEU A 321 12.84 -14.07 -2.07
N HIS A 322 11.66 -14.19 -2.68
CA HIS A 322 11.31 -15.25 -3.62
C HIS A 322 11.53 -14.86 -5.09
N LYS A 323 12.19 -13.74 -5.35
CA LYS A 323 12.55 -13.35 -6.71
C LYS A 323 13.41 -14.45 -7.33
N PRO A 324 13.07 -14.96 -8.53
CA PRO A 324 13.87 -15.99 -9.18
C PRO A 324 15.32 -15.49 -9.26
N LYS A 325 16.26 -16.23 -8.65
CA LYS A 325 17.68 -15.97 -8.88
C LYS A 325 17.87 -16.10 -10.38
N ARG A 326 18.10 -14.98 -11.08
CA ARG A 326 18.63 -15.04 -12.43
C ARG A 326 19.83 -15.96 -12.34
N ALA A 327 19.82 -17.05 -13.09
CA ALA A 327 21.02 -17.86 -13.27
C ALA A 327 22.14 -16.87 -13.55
N SER A 328 23.18 -16.93 -12.73
CA SER A 328 24.40 -16.18 -12.98
C SER A 328 24.90 -16.61 -14.35
N SER A 329 24.51 -15.88 -15.40
CA SER A 329 25.35 -15.82 -16.57
C SER A 329 26.66 -15.25 -16.05
N GLU A 330 27.70 -16.06 -16.14
CA GLU A 330 29.06 -15.65 -15.93
C GLU A 330 29.26 -14.26 -16.53
N LYS A 331 30.01 -13.43 -15.80
CA LYS A 331 30.40 -12.07 -16.16
C LYS A 331 30.77 -11.98 -17.65
N SER A 332 29.81 -11.68 -18.51
CA SER A 332 30.07 -10.85 -19.68
C SER A 332 29.88 -9.43 -19.18
N SER A 333 30.97 -8.67 -19.22
CA SER A 333 30.98 -7.27 -18.81
C SER A 333 29.94 -6.49 -19.62
N GLY A 334 28.74 -6.34 -19.06
CA GLY A 334 27.73 -5.39 -19.50
C GLY A 334 28.28 -3.99 -19.25
N ARG A 335 29.02 -3.49 -20.24
CA ARG A 335 29.59 -2.15 -20.29
C ARG A 335 28.47 -1.16 -19.99
N LYS A 336 28.64 -0.40 -18.89
CA LYS A 336 27.82 0.77 -18.53
C LYS A 336 27.50 1.55 -19.82
N ARG A 337 26.21 1.79 -20.07
CA ARG A 337 25.70 2.72 -21.09
C ARG A 337 26.26 4.12 -20.79
N GLY A 338 27.47 4.39 -21.27
CA GLY A 338 27.95 5.74 -21.52
C GLY A 338 27.32 6.23 -22.82
N LYS A 339 27.04 7.53 -22.90
CA LYS A 339 26.58 8.21 -24.12
C LYS A 339 27.62 8.04 -25.23
N GLU A 340 27.54 6.96 -26.00
CA GLU A 340 28.23 6.83 -27.29
C GLU A 340 27.38 7.52 -28.36
N SER A 341 28.00 8.27 -29.28
CA SER A 341 27.26 8.92 -30.36
C SER A 341 26.64 7.87 -31.29
N ALA A 342 25.54 8.23 -31.95
CA ALA A 342 24.86 7.34 -32.90
C ALA A 342 25.83 6.79 -33.97
N GLU A 343 26.80 7.60 -34.40
CA GLU A 343 27.86 7.21 -35.33
C GLU A 343 28.74 6.08 -34.77
N ALA A 344 29.22 6.21 -33.53
CA ALA A 344 30.07 5.20 -32.91
C ALA A 344 29.34 3.86 -32.68
N LEU A 345 28.04 3.91 -32.41
CA LEU A 345 27.20 2.72 -32.27
C LEU A 345 27.00 2.01 -33.61
N VAL A 346 26.74 2.77 -34.68
CA VAL A 346 26.58 2.21 -36.03
C VAL A 346 27.90 1.68 -36.57
N ASP A 347 29.01 2.40 -36.40
CA ASP A 347 30.33 1.94 -36.85
C ASP A 347 30.75 0.64 -36.20
N ARG A 348 30.45 0.47 -34.91
CA ARG A 348 30.69 -0.78 -34.21
C ARG A 348 29.85 -1.92 -34.77
N ALA A 349 28.57 -1.67 -35.05
CA ALA A 349 27.70 -2.68 -35.62
C ALA A 349 28.14 -3.07 -37.04
N LEU A 350 28.52 -2.08 -37.87
CA LEU A 350 29.01 -2.31 -39.24
C LEU A 350 30.38 -2.97 -39.31
N ALA A 351 31.18 -2.91 -38.23
CA ALA A 351 32.49 -3.56 -38.15
C ALA A 351 32.44 -5.08 -37.94
N ALA A 352 31.25 -5.67 -37.72
CA ALA A 352 31.11 -7.12 -37.59
C ALA A 352 31.51 -7.85 -38.89
N GLU A 353 32.25 -8.96 -38.76
CA GLU A 353 32.79 -9.73 -39.89
C GLU A 353 31.70 -10.34 -40.79
N ASP A 354 30.50 -10.55 -40.24
CA ASP A 354 29.34 -11.14 -40.90
C ASP A 354 28.43 -10.10 -41.60
N MET A 355 28.80 -8.81 -41.59
CA MET A 355 27.94 -7.77 -42.12
C MET A 355 28.02 -7.66 -43.66
N PRO A 356 26.90 -7.79 -44.40
CA PRO A 356 26.91 -7.68 -45.85
C PRO A 356 27.40 -6.34 -46.37
N GLN A 357 28.16 -6.34 -47.47
CA GLN A 357 28.75 -5.12 -48.03
C GLN A 357 27.71 -4.07 -48.44
N HIS A 358 26.52 -4.50 -48.90
CA HIS A 358 25.44 -3.57 -49.24
C HIS A 358 24.90 -2.81 -48.02
N ILE A 359 24.89 -3.42 -46.82
CA ILE A 359 24.52 -2.76 -45.56
C ILE A 359 25.60 -1.76 -45.12
N LYS A 360 26.88 -2.13 -45.29
CA LYS A 360 28.01 -1.22 -44.99
C LYS A 360 27.96 0.06 -45.85
N ASN A 361 27.52 -0.06 -47.09
CA ASN A 361 27.36 1.08 -48.00
C ASN A 361 26.18 2.01 -47.62
N MET A 362 25.26 1.58 -46.76
CA MET A 362 24.11 2.36 -46.29
C MET A 362 24.31 2.98 -44.90
N ARG A 363 25.57 3.07 -44.45
CA ARG A 363 25.97 3.61 -43.15
C ARG A 363 25.25 4.91 -42.78
N ASP A 364 25.27 5.91 -43.66
CA ASP A 364 24.76 7.25 -43.33
C ASP A 364 23.24 7.27 -43.11
N SER A 365 22.51 6.41 -43.83
CA SER A 365 21.06 6.21 -43.61
C SER A 365 20.78 5.54 -42.27
N ILE A 366 21.61 4.57 -41.86
CA ILE A 366 21.47 3.88 -40.57
C ILE A 366 21.78 4.83 -39.42
N VAL A 367 22.84 5.64 -39.52
CA VAL A 367 23.18 6.67 -38.53
C VAL A 367 22.03 7.66 -38.35
N LYS A 368 21.38 8.09 -39.45
CA LYS A 368 20.27 9.05 -39.38
C LYS A 368 19.06 8.50 -38.63
N GLU A 369 18.67 7.25 -38.89
CA GLU A 369 17.54 6.61 -38.19
C GLU A 369 17.85 6.34 -36.70
N VAL A 370 19.09 5.99 -36.39
CA VAL A 370 19.54 5.78 -35.00
C VAL A 370 19.61 7.11 -34.24
N ALA A 371 20.05 8.19 -34.89
CA ALA A 371 20.00 9.54 -34.33
C ALA A 371 18.55 10.02 -34.12
N ALA A 372 17.60 9.56 -34.94
CA ALA A 372 16.17 9.81 -34.79
C ALA A 372 15.50 8.96 -33.68
N GLY A 373 16.26 8.09 -33.00
CA GLY A 373 15.82 7.37 -31.80
C GLY A 373 15.47 5.89 -32.00
N ARG A 374 15.69 5.31 -33.19
CA ARG A 374 15.56 3.85 -33.39
C ARG A 374 16.79 3.10 -32.90
N SER A 375 16.63 1.83 -32.53
CA SER A 375 17.78 0.98 -32.19
C SER A 375 18.58 0.60 -33.45
N VAL A 376 19.89 0.40 -33.27
CA VAL A 376 20.80 0.02 -34.37
C VAL A 376 20.39 -1.34 -34.96
N ASP A 377 20.05 -2.32 -34.11
CA ASP A 377 19.69 -3.68 -34.53
C ASP A 377 18.37 -3.71 -35.31
N GLU A 378 17.35 -2.96 -34.88
CA GLU A 378 16.09 -2.83 -35.62
C GLU A 378 16.31 -2.16 -36.98
N THR A 379 17.16 -1.14 -37.03
CA THR A 379 17.45 -0.41 -38.27
C THR A 379 18.23 -1.29 -39.26
N ILE A 380 19.24 -2.04 -38.79
CA ILE A 380 19.99 -2.97 -39.64
C ILE A 380 19.09 -4.11 -40.13
N THR A 381 18.21 -4.63 -39.27
CA THR A 381 17.24 -5.68 -39.66
C THR A 381 16.27 -5.15 -40.71
N LEU A 382 15.76 -3.93 -40.55
CA LEU A 382 14.91 -3.28 -41.55
C LEU A 382 15.63 -3.12 -42.90
N MET A 383 16.88 -2.64 -42.88
CA MET A 383 17.68 -2.47 -44.10
C MET A 383 17.97 -3.80 -44.79
N ARG A 384 18.23 -4.87 -44.02
CA ARG A 384 18.36 -6.23 -44.56
C ARG A 384 17.06 -6.74 -45.17
N THR A 385 15.90 -6.43 -44.59
CA THR A 385 14.61 -6.87 -45.13
C THR A 385 14.20 -6.12 -46.40
N ILE A 386 14.60 -4.84 -46.53
CA ILE A 386 14.23 -3.99 -47.68
C ILE A 386 15.19 -4.19 -48.86
N PHE A 387 16.47 -4.42 -48.59
CA PHE A 387 17.53 -4.41 -49.62
C PHE A 387 18.37 -5.69 -49.68
N GLY A 388 18.10 -6.68 -48.83
CA GLY A 388 18.83 -7.95 -48.73
C GLY A 388 18.17 -9.13 -49.44
#